data_AF-A0A517SGF5-F1
#
_entry.id   AF-A0A517SGF5-F1
#
_cell.length_a   1.000
_cell.length_b   1.000
_cell.length_c   1.000
_cell.angle_alpha   90.00
_cell.angle_beta   90.00
_cell.angle_gamma   90.00
#
_symmetry.space_group_name_H-M   'P 1'
#
loop_
_entity.id
_entity.type
_entity.pdbx_description
1 polymer ?
#
loop_
_entity_poly.entity_id
_entity_poly.type
_entity_poly.pdbx_seq_one_letter_code
_entity_poly.pdbx_strand_id
1 'polypeptide(L)'
;MLRPHFYAVILLSLLAVRPCSVLAQGTGNNGGGGNNNGGNNSGGILIDPEGVLRPMQVVPALNAKRRPGAKDLAPGNVCVSLRRLNEILRQAPPDALPAEAHILGGLTRIDQVVVDAEARDILLIGPGETQAAGAAPTFLGETSGRALMRTGDFLTMLDVARGGGLRVRCSIDPDPARLKKYNETIQSTAGSVSFKNAAAWYEGLSRILGRQIVTVEGVPGDSRIGNVLAAADYSMKRIALGLEPSGVKEIRPQLAYAAGDTGATMKRWWFAPLYEDVAVSPDRTLFQFSGQRVKLLAQEELILDSGQRVDSDRNRPSTEAFARQFTTHFEELTAARPIFADLRNQFDLAVTVSLLVRERLLERMDLEFRPSPAVMDTLSPKCQTPRFVDSGANIRRVNRTTIVGVVGGVVLTPSAVIANEVPIREPGRVADRRAPDDLAGSQFAWPLQVP
;
A
#
# COMPACT_ATOMS: atom_id res chain seq x y z
N MET A 1 -20.49 -33.88 75.55
CA MET A 1 -21.42 -34.93 75.09
C MET A 1 -22.68 -34.26 74.55
N LEU A 2 -23.04 -34.58 73.31
CA LEU A 2 -24.30 -34.41 72.53
C LEU A 2 -25.12 -33.09 72.55
N ARG A 3 -25.48 -32.67 71.31
CA ARG A 3 -26.43 -31.60 70.87
C ARG A 3 -27.89 -31.92 71.26
N PRO A 4 -28.89 -31.00 71.11
CA PRO A 4 -29.62 -30.77 69.83
C PRO A 4 -30.32 -29.39 69.56
N HIS A 5 -30.56 -29.09 68.26
CA HIS A 5 -31.80 -28.53 67.59
C HIS A 5 -32.25 -27.07 67.89
N PHE A 6 -33.06 -26.32 67.11
CA PHE A 6 -33.47 -26.12 65.69
C PHE A 6 -34.63 -25.07 65.76
N TYR A 7 -34.93 -24.32 64.67
CA TYR A 7 -36.11 -23.45 64.38
C TYR A 7 -35.99 -21.91 64.53
N ALA A 8 -36.12 -21.22 63.38
CA ALA A 8 -36.76 -19.90 63.20
C ALA A 8 -37.13 -19.74 61.70
N VAL A 9 -38.40 -19.93 61.30
CA VAL A 9 -39.49 -18.94 61.06
C VAL A 9 -39.46 -18.27 59.67
N ILE A 10 -40.61 -18.39 58.99
CA ILE A 10 -41.02 -18.03 57.62
C ILE A 10 -41.88 -16.76 57.65
N LEU A 11 -41.85 -15.90 56.60
CA LEU A 11 -43.02 -15.24 55.93
C LEU A 11 -42.53 -14.39 54.72
N LEU A 12 -42.85 -14.74 53.45
CA LEU A 12 -44.02 -14.36 52.62
C LEU A 12 -43.81 -13.01 51.87
N SER A 13 -43.24 -12.95 50.65
CA SER A 13 -43.78 -13.12 49.27
C SER A 13 -44.71 -12.01 48.71
N LEU A 14 -44.36 -11.48 47.53
CA LEU A 14 -45.27 -10.95 46.50
C LEU A 14 -44.60 -10.98 45.11
N LEU A 15 -45.23 -11.71 44.19
CA LEU A 15 -44.88 -11.94 42.78
C LEU A 15 -45.46 -10.85 41.85
N ALA A 16 -44.81 -10.61 40.70
CA ALA A 16 -45.50 -10.32 39.44
C ALA A 16 -44.67 -10.75 38.20
N VAL A 17 -45.09 -11.90 37.64
CA VAL A 17 -45.33 -12.25 36.22
C VAL A 17 -44.25 -12.05 35.13
N ARG A 18 -43.83 -13.19 34.52
CA ARG A 18 -43.17 -13.35 33.20
C ARG A 18 -44.20 -13.41 32.05
N PRO A 19 -43.77 -13.26 30.78
CA PRO A 19 -43.60 -14.45 29.93
C PRO A 19 -42.28 -14.36 29.12
N CYS A 20 -41.32 -15.27 29.20
CA CYS A 20 -41.19 -16.60 28.58
C CYS A 20 -41.66 -16.75 27.12
N SER A 21 -40.70 -16.91 26.19
CA SER A 21 -40.66 -17.77 24.98
C SER A 21 -39.63 -17.17 24.00
N VAL A 22 -38.71 -17.85 23.31
CA VAL A 22 -38.44 -19.27 23.03
C VAL A 22 -36.97 -19.39 22.61
N LEU A 23 -36.37 -20.55 22.90
CA LEU A 23 -35.03 -21.00 22.54
C LEU A 23 -34.90 -21.27 21.04
N ALA A 24 -33.73 -21.00 20.47
CA ALA A 24 -33.15 -21.82 19.41
C ALA A 24 -31.67 -22.09 19.73
N GLN A 25 -31.37 -23.36 19.98
CA GLN A 25 -30.05 -23.90 20.25
C GLN A 25 -29.20 -23.94 18.98
N GLY A 26 -27.88 -23.82 19.18
CA GLY A 26 -26.94 -24.73 18.53
C GLY A 26 -26.10 -24.13 17.41
N THR A 27 -24.92 -23.61 17.76
CA THR A 27 -23.65 -24.31 17.49
C THR A 27 -22.51 -23.52 18.12
N GLY A 28 -21.82 -24.16 19.07
CA GLY A 28 -20.55 -23.64 19.55
C GLY A 28 -19.53 -23.71 18.43
N ASN A 29 -18.79 -22.63 18.22
CA ASN A 29 -17.44 -22.74 17.71
C ASN A 29 -16.52 -21.87 18.56
N ASN A 30 -15.74 -22.56 19.37
CA ASN A 30 -14.57 -22.06 20.06
C ASN A 30 -13.51 -21.74 19.00
N GLY A 31 -12.91 -20.55 19.02
CA GLY A 31 -11.97 -20.16 17.96
C GLY A 31 -11.29 -18.82 18.17
N GLY A 32 -10.39 -18.78 19.15
CA GLY A 32 -9.12 -18.03 19.08
C GLY A 32 -9.21 -16.51 19.01
N GLY A 33 -9.02 -15.86 20.16
CA GLY A 33 -8.60 -14.46 20.24
C GLY A 33 -7.24 -14.28 19.56
N GLY A 34 -7.27 -13.83 18.31
CA GLY A 34 -6.09 -13.36 17.59
C GLY A 34 -5.80 -11.91 17.95
N ASN A 35 -4.57 -11.66 18.37
CA ASN A 35 -4.02 -10.35 18.68
C ASN A 35 -4.14 -9.42 17.43
N ASN A 36 -5.10 -8.50 17.44
CA ASN A 36 -5.31 -7.53 16.36
C ASN A 36 -4.24 -6.44 16.43
N ASN A 37 -3.10 -6.66 15.78
CA ASN A 37 -2.13 -5.60 15.48
C ASN A 37 -2.69 -4.75 14.31
N GLY A 38 -3.58 -3.81 14.64
CA GLY A 38 -4.41 -3.03 13.72
C GLY A 38 -3.68 -1.97 12.89
N GLY A 39 -2.54 -2.28 12.27
CA GLY A 39 -1.81 -1.33 11.43
C GLY A 39 -0.91 -1.93 10.34
N ASN A 40 -0.95 -3.25 10.14
CA ASN A 40 -0.05 -3.97 9.24
C ASN A 40 -0.73 -4.60 8.00
N ASN A 41 -2.04 -4.41 7.82
CA ASN A 41 -2.75 -4.93 6.65
C ASN A 41 -2.83 -3.87 5.54
N SER A 42 -2.50 -4.27 4.32
CA SER A 42 -2.44 -3.39 3.15
C SER A 42 -3.84 -3.08 2.60
N GLY A 43 -4.44 -1.96 3.01
CA GLY A 43 -5.48 -1.26 2.25
C GLY A 43 -6.64 -2.11 1.72
N GLY A 44 -7.14 -3.08 2.50
CA GLY A 44 -8.26 -3.94 2.11
C GLY A 44 -7.88 -5.29 1.48
N ILE A 45 -6.61 -5.70 1.53
CA ILE A 45 -6.15 -7.03 1.15
C ILE A 45 -5.58 -7.74 2.37
N LEU A 46 -6.02 -8.98 2.60
CA LEU A 46 -5.53 -9.88 3.64
C LEU A 46 -4.55 -10.89 3.02
N ILE A 47 -3.48 -11.20 3.74
CA ILE A 47 -2.59 -12.32 3.42
C ILE A 47 -2.85 -13.42 4.44
N ASP A 48 -3.25 -14.60 3.97
CA ASP A 48 -3.53 -15.74 4.85
C ASP A 48 -2.24 -16.40 5.37
N PRO A 49 -2.30 -17.32 6.36
CA PRO A 49 -1.13 -18.00 6.90
C PRO A 49 -0.30 -18.77 5.87
N GLU A 50 -0.90 -19.16 4.74
CA GLU A 50 -0.21 -19.79 3.61
C GLU A 50 0.48 -18.77 2.69
N GLY A 51 0.26 -17.47 2.90
CA GLY A 51 0.82 -16.38 2.11
C GLY A 51 -0.01 -16.02 0.87
N VAL A 52 -1.29 -16.42 0.80
CA VAL A 52 -2.17 -16.13 -0.32
C VAL A 52 -2.87 -14.78 -0.11
N LEU A 53 -2.80 -13.90 -1.10
CA LEU A 53 -3.52 -12.62 -1.08
C LEU A 53 -5.00 -12.84 -1.36
N ARG A 54 -5.86 -12.25 -0.52
CA ARG A 54 -7.31 -12.29 -0.66
C ARG A 54 -7.91 -10.89 -0.44
N PRO A 55 -8.98 -10.53 -1.17
CA PRO A 55 -9.70 -9.30 -0.87
C PRO A 55 -10.30 -9.42 0.54
N MET A 56 -10.11 -8.40 1.35
CA MET A 56 -10.76 -8.29 2.65
C MET A 56 -12.18 -7.78 2.43
N GLN A 57 -13.18 -8.45 3.00
CA GLN A 57 -14.51 -7.84 3.12
C GLN A 57 -14.39 -6.70 4.12
N VAL A 58 -14.33 -5.46 3.62
CA VAL A 58 -14.30 -4.28 4.48
C VAL A 58 -15.68 -4.12 5.09
N VAL A 59 -15.77 -4.38 6.40
CA VAL A 59 -16.89 -3.88 7.20
C VAL A 59 -16.68 -2.36 7.31
N PRO A 60 -17.68 -1.51 7.01
CA PRO A 60 -17.53 -0.06 7.17
C PRO A 60 -17.02 0.22 8.58
N ALA A 61 -15.93 0.99 8.70
CA ALA A 61 -15.33 1.29 9.98
C ALA A 61 -16.40 1.91 10.90
N LEU A 62 -16.72 1.21 11.98
CA LEU A 62 -17.52 1.75 13.08
C LEU A 62 -16.80 2.98 13.62
N ASN A 63 -17.51 4.12 13.66
CA ASN A 63 -17.09 5.37 14.29
C ASN A 63 -16.52 5.11 15.69
N ALA A 64 -15.21 4.99 15.81
CA ALA A 64 -14.55 4.80 17.09
C ALA A 64 -14.39 6.16 17.78
N LYS A 65 -14.83 6.26 19.04
CA LYS A 65 -14.68 7.48 19.85
C LYS A 65 -13.21 7.71 20.24
N ARG A 66 -12.84 8.99 20.18
CA ARG A 66 -11.51 9.61 20.39
C ARG A 66 -10.82 9.22 21.71
N ARG A 67 -9.48 9.11 21.70
CA ARG A 67 -8.65 9.26 22.92
C ARG A 67 -8.32 10.75 23.11
N PRO A 68 -8.70 11.40 24.23
CA PRO A 68 -8.38 12.81 24.44
C PRO A 68 -6.87 13.01 24.65
N GLY A 69 -6.26 13.99 23.95
CA GLY A 69 -4.90 14.46 24.24
C GLY A 69 -3.94 14.71 23.05
N ALA A 70 -4.28 14.31 21.82
CA ALA A 70 -3.46 14.63 20.64
C ALA A 70 -3.84 16.01 20.07
N LYS A 71 -2.83 16.84 19.72
CA LYS A 71 -3.02 18.14 19.05
C LYS A 71 -3.31 17.84 17.58
N ASP A 72 -4.46 18.28 17.06
CA ASP A 72 -4.88 17.97 15.70
C ASP A 72 -4.03 18.77 14.68
N LEU A 73 -3.46 18.09 13.68
CA LEU A 73 -2.90 18.70 12.47
C LEU A 73 -4.06 19.04 11.52
N ALA A 74 -4.27 20.34 11.29
CA ALA A 74 -5.18 20.79 10.23
C ALA A 74 -4.65 20.34 8.85
N PRO A 75 -5.53 20.00 7.88
CA PRO A 75 -5.11 19.67 6.53
C PRO A 75 -4.28 20.80 5.92
N GLY A 76 -3.06 20.48 5.49
CA GLY A 76 -2.13 21.47 4.98
C GLY A 76 -0.75 20.90 4.77
N ASN A 77 0.22 21.76 4.46
CA ASN A 77 1.60 21.32 4.41
C ASN A 77 2.14 21.14 5.83
N VAL A 78 2.71 19.97 6.09
CA VAL A 78 3.39 19.64 7.34
C VAL A 78 4.89 19.61 7.08
N CYS A 79 5.65 20.07 8.06
CA CYS A 79 7.09 19.98 8.11
C CYS A 79 7.50 18.93 9.15
N VAL A 80 8.36 17.99 8.76
CA VAL A 80 8.87 16.92 9.61
C VAL A 80 10.39 17.07 9.75
N SER A 81 10.86 17.30 10.98
CA SER A 81 12.27 17.36 11.34
C SER A 81 12.86 15.96 11.50
N LEU A 82 13.84 15.61 10.67
CA LEU A 82 14.56 14.35 10.77
C LEU A 82 15.48 14.31 12.00
N ARG A 83 16.04 15.44 12.42
CA ARG A 83 16.84 15.53 13.65
C ARG A 83 16.01 15.18 14.89
N ARG A 84 14.86 15.85 15.07
CA ARG A 84 13.97 15.62 16.23
C ARG A 84 13.37 14.22 16.19
N LEU A 85 12.99 13.72 15.01
CA LEU A 85 12.56 12.33 14.85
C LEU A 85 13.67 11.36 15.31
N ASN A 86 14.91 11.56 14.86
CA ASN A 86 16.02 10.71 15.26
C ASN A 86 16.28 10.74 16.78
N GLU A 87 16.18 11.92 17.41
CA GLU A 87 16.29 12.08 18.87
C GLU A 87 15.22 11.25 19.60
N ILE A 88 13.95 11.36 19.18
CA ILE A 88 12.83 10.58 19.75
C ILE A 88 13.07 9.09 19.60
N LEU A 89 13.46 8.64 18.41
CA LEU A 89 13.68 7.21 18.11
C LEU A 89 14.86 6.61 18.89
N ARG A 90 15.83 7.43 19.29
CA ARG A 90 16.99 6.99 20.09
C ARG A 90 16.72 6.98 21.59
N GLN A 91 15.88 7.89 22.08
CA GLN A 91 15.68 8.11 23.52
C GLN A 91 14.43 7.39 24.06
N ALA A 92 13.36 7.30 23.28
CA ALA A 92 12.11 6.72 23.76
C ALA A 92 12.16 5.19 23.78
N PRO A 93 11.72 4.53 24.87
CA PRO A 93 11.47 3.10 24.83
C PRO A 93 10.31 2.79 23.87
N PRO A 94 10.22 1.55 23.33
CA PRO A 94 9.22 1.19 22.32
C PRO A 94 7.78 1.51 22.71
N ASP A 95 7.40 1.31 23.97
CA ASP A 95 6.04 1.53 24.48
C ASP A 95 5.69 3.01 24.73
N ALA A 96 6.69 3.90 24.70
CA ALA A 96 6.53 5.33 24.91
C ALA A 96 6.69 6.16 23.63
N LEU A 97 6.79 5.51 22.47
CA LEU A 97 6.82 6.22 21.20
C LEU A 97 5.51 7.00 21.00
N PRO A 98 5.57 8.30 20.66
CA PRO A 98 4.37 9.06 20.38
C PRO A 98 3.68 8.50 19.13
N ALA A 99 2.34 8.56 19.08
CA ALA A 99 1.57 8.02 17.96
C ALA A 99 2.04 8.58 16.59
N GLU A 100 2.39 9.86 16.55
CA GLU A 100 2.92 10.54 15.36
C GLU A 100 4.21 9.89 14.83
N ALA A 101 5.03 9.28 15.69
CA ALA A 101 6.25 8.58 15.29
C ALA A 101 5.97 7.30 14.49
N HIS A 102 4.75 6.73 14.55
CA HIS A 102 4.36 5.60 13.70
C HIS A 102 3.99 6.03 12.27
N ILE A 103 3.55 7.28 12.11
CA ILE A 103 2.94 7.83 10.89
C ILE A 103 3.75 8.96 10.25
N LEU A 104 5.06 9.02 10.51
CA LEU A 104 5.98 10.02 9.97
C LEU A 104 5.43 11.46 10.04
N GLY A 105 4.88 11.83 11.20
CA GLY A 105 4.33 13.17 11.43
C GLY A 105 3.02 13.46 10.67
N GLY A 106 2.33 12.43 10.16
CA GLY A 106 1.07 12.58 9.42
C GLY A 106 1.23 12.92 7.94
N LEU A 107 2.44 12.79 7.38
CA LEU A 107 2.65 13.04 5.94
C LEU A 107 1.85 12.07 5.08
N THR A 108 1.22 12.61 4.03
CA THR A 108 0.51 11.85 2.99
C THR A 108 1.24 11.85 1.64
N ARG A 109 2.27 12.69 1.51
CA ARG A 109 3.17 12.84 0.35
C ARG A 109 4.39 13.66 0.76
N ILE A 110 5.53 13.46 0.10
CA ILE A 110 6.71 14.32 0.24
C ILE A 110 6.85 15.16 -1.02
N ASP A 111 6.84 16.48 -0.87
CA ASP A 111 6.98 17.43 -1.96
C ASP A 111 8.34 18.13 -1.94
N GLN A 112 8.95 18.28 -0.76
CA GLN A 112 10.26 18.91 -0.63
C GLN A 112 11.14 18.21 0.41
N VAL A 113 12.44 18.20 0.13
CA VAL A 113 13.50 17.91 1.10
C VAL A 113 14.33 19.19 1.27
N VAL A 114 14.40 19.71 2.49
CA VAL A 114 15.13 20.93 2.82
C VAL A 114 16.27 20.61 3.76
N VAL A 115 17.45 21.15 3.48
CA VAL A 115 18.61 21.07 4.36
C VAL A 115 18.71 22.38 5.13
N ASP A 116 18.60 22.30 6.45
CA ASP A 116 18.82 23.41 7.36
C ASP A 116 20.18 23.24 8.04
N ALA A 117 21.20 23.90 7.50
CA ALA A 117 22.57 23.79 8.01
C ALA A 117 22.73 24.47 9.38
N GLU A 118 21.97 25.53 9.66
CA GLU A 118 22.01 26.24 10.95
C GLU A 118 21.46 25.36 12.07
N ALA A 119 20.31 24.72 11.82
CA ALA A 119 19.69 23.79 12.77
C ALA A 119 20.29 22.37 12.74
N ARG A 120 21.26 22.11 11.84
CA ARG A 120 21.81 20.78 11.52
C ARG A 120 20.72 19.74 11.30
N ASP A 121 19.75 20.09 10.47
CA ASP A 121 18.52 19.31 10.29
C ASP A 121 18.20 19.10 8.80
N ILE A 122 17.37 18.10 8.54
CA ILE A 122 16.75 17.86 7.25
C ILE A 122 15.24 17.82 7.47
N LEU A 123 14.53 18.64 6.72
CA LEU A 123 13.09 18.76 6.80
C LEU A 123 12.45 18.04 5.62
N LEU A 124 11.50 17.16 5.90
CA LEU A 124 10.60 16.60 4.91
C LEU A 124 9.31 17.42 4.93
N ILE A 125 8.93 17.96 3.78
CA ILE A 125 7.76 18.85 3.66
C ILE A 125 6.81 18.30 2.61
N GLY A 126 5.52 18.29 2.93
CA GLY A 126 4.46 17.93 2.00
C GLY A 126 3.09 17.98 2.67
N PRO A 127 2.02 17.62 1.94
CA PRO A 127 0.69 17.56 2.53
C PRO A 127 0.64 16.52 3.65
N GLY A 128 0.10 16.91 4.79
CA GLY A 128 -0.12 16.03 5.94
C GLY A 128 -1.45 16.31 6.61
N GLU A 129 -1.90 15.36 7.41
CA GLU A 129 -3.16 15.44 8.14
C GLU A 129 -3.14 14.54 9.38
N THR A 130 -4.08 14.78 10.28
CA THR A 130 -4.28 13.96 11.47
C THR A 130 -4.75 12.55 11.09
N GLN A 131 -4.33 11.56 11.86
CA GLN A 131 -4.83 10.20 11.72
C GLN A 131 -6.32 10.10 12.08
N ALA A 132 -7.10 9.45 11.22
CA ALA A 132 -8.49 9.10 11.47
C ALA A 132 -8.64 8.23 12.74
N ALA A 133 -9.69 8.49 13.52
CA ALA A 133 -10.04 7.68 14.67
C ALA A 133 -10.59 6.31 14.24
N GLY A 134 -10.03 5.21 14.75
CA GLY A 134 -10.51 3.85 14.50
C GLY A 134 -9.42 2.81 14.38
N ALA A 135 -9.83 1.54 14.41
CA ALA A 135 -8.97 0.39 14.14
C ALA A 135 -9.03 0.04 12.65
N ALA A 136 -8.56 0.94 11.79
CA ALA A 136 -8.38 0.63 10.38
C ALA A 136 -7.12 -0.25 10.19
N PRO A 137 -7.10 -1.19 9.23
CA PRO A 137 -5.93 -2.04 8.97
C PRO A 137 -4.68 -1.25 8.55
N THR A 138 -4.88 -0.02 8.08
CA THR A 138 -3.87 0.93 7.63
C THR A 138 -4.12 2.27 8.33
N PHE A 139 -3.06 3.01 8.64
CA PHE A 139 -3.19 4.38 9.15
C PHE A 139 -3.73 5.28 8.05
N LEU A 140 -4.95 5.78 8.23
CA LEU A 140 -5.62 6.67 7.29
C LEU A 140 -5.67 8.08 7.84
N GLY A 141 -5.58 9.07 6.96
CA GLY A 141 -5.81 10.46 7.29
C GLY A 141 -7.29 10.76 7.47
N GLU A 142 -7.61 11.65 8.41
CA GLU A 142 -8.97 11.97 8.83
C GLU A 142 -9.78 12.68 7.75
N THR A 143 -9.16 13.58 6.99
CA THR A 143 -9.88 14.40 6.02
C THR A 143 -9.94 13.73 4.66
N SER A 144 -8.81 13.20 4.17
CA SER A 144 -8.75 12.63 2.83
C SER A 144 -9.07 11.13 2.76
N GLY A 145 -9.00 10.42 3.89
CA GLY A 145 -9.09 8.96 3.93
C GLY A 145 -7.89 8.24 3.28
N ARG A 146 -6.84 8.96 2.87
CA ARG A 146 -5.64 8.40 2.25
C ARG A 146 -4.72 7.76 3.28
N ALA A 147 -3.90 6.82 2.84
CA ALA A 147 -2.87 6.23 3.68
C ALA A 147 -1.81 7.26 4.09
N LEU A 148 -1.45 7.27 5.37
CA LEU A 148 -0.35 8.05 5.93
C LEU A 148 0.98 7.32 5.73
N MET A 149 2.07 8.08 5.57
CA MET A 149 3.43 7.55 5.47
C MET A 149 3.85 6.88 6.78
N ARG A 150 4.68 5.84 6.71
CA ARG A 150 5.12 5.08 7.87
C ARG A 150 6.60 5.30 8.13
N THR A 151 6.93 5.66 9.37
CA THR A 151 8.33 5.78 9.79
C THR A 151 9.07 4.45 9.68
N GLY A 152 8.38 3.32 9.96
CA GLY A 152 8.93 1.98 9.75
C GLY A 152 9.42 1.75 8.32
N ASP A 153 8.60 2.09 7.32
CA ASP A 153 8.99 1.93 5.91
C ASP A 153 10.16 2.85 5.54
N PHE A 154 10.16 4.10 6.01
CA PHE A 154 11.27 5.04 5.84
C PHE A 154 12.59 4.43 6.36
N LEU A 155 12.56 3.90 7.58
CA LEU A 155 13.74 3.29 8.22
C LEU A 155 14.20 2.02 7.50
N THR A 156 13.27 1.14 7.10
CA THR A 156 13.58 -0.07 6.33
C THR A 156 14.21 0.28 4.97
N MET A 157 13.65 1.24 4.24
CA MET A 157 14.22 1.69 2.96
C MET A 157 15.59 2.34 3.15
N LEU A 158 15.78 3.13 4.22
CA LEU A 158 17.05 3.75 4.54
C LEU A 158 18.14 2.71 4.82
N ASP A 159 17.81 1.65 5.55
CA ASP A 159 18.74 0.56 5.84
C ASP A 159 19.14 -0.20 4.57
N VAL A 160 18.16 -0.53 3.71
CA VAL A 160 18.42 -1.13 2.40
C VAL A 160 19.30 -0.22 1.53
N ALA A 161 18.98 1.06 1.44
CA ALA A 161 19.70 1.99 0.57
C ALA A 161 21.17 2.15 0.97
N ARG A 162 21.47 2.12 2.28
CA ARG A 162 22.83 2.11 2.83
C ARG A 162 23.61 0.84 2.44
N GLY A 163 22.92 -0.26 2.17
CA GLY A 163 23.53 -1.57 1.85
C GLY A 163 23.97 -1.78 0.40
N GLY A 164 23.64 -0.88 -0.54
CA GLY A 164 24.09 -1.03 -1.94
C GLY A 164 23.09 -0.64 -3.02
N GLY A 165 22.38 0.48 -2.86
CA GLY A 165 21.43 1.01 -3.85
C GLY A 165 20.02 0.43 -3.70
N LEU A 166 19.02 1.30 -3.65
CA LEU A 166 17.63 0.92 -3.45
C LEU A 166 16.97 0.60 -4.80
N ARG A 167 16.64 -0.66 -5.05
CA ARG A 167 15.79 -1.08 -6.17
C ARG A 167 14.76 -2.08 -5.68
N VAL A 168 13.51 -1.64 -5.59
CA VAL A 168 12.43 -2.46 -5.04
C VAL A 168 11.53 -2.97 -6.16
N ARG A 169 11.20 -4.25 -6.13
CA ARG A 169 10.33 -4.89 -7.14
C ARG A 169 9.37 -5.85 -6.48
N CYS A 170 8.15 -5.90 -7.01
CA CYS A 170 7.19 -6.96 -6.75
C CYS A 170 6.71 -7.50 -8.10
N SER A 171 6.55 -8.80 -8.25
CA SER A 171 5.87 -9.37 -9.41
C SER A 171 4.92 -10.48 -9.01
N ILE A 172 3.86 -10.65 -9.79
CA ILE A 172 2.92 -11.75 -9.64
C ILE A 172 2.83 -12.43 -11.00
N ASP A 173 3.43 -13.61 -11.06
CA ASP A 173 3.71 -14.35 -12.28
C ASP A 173 3.15 -15.77 -12.19
N PRO A 174 2.54 -16.31 -13.26
CA PRO A 174 2.19 -17.72 -13.31
C PRO A 174 3.44 -18.60 -13.19
N ASP A 175 3.26 -19.80 -12.65
CA ASP A 175 4.29 -20.83 -12.66
C ASP A 175 4.65 -21.20 -14.13
N PRO A 176 5.94 -21.22 -14.51
CA PRO A 176 6.35 -21.49 -15.89
C PRO A 176 5.86 -22.84 -16.45
N ALA A 177 5.84 -23.89 -15.63
CA ALA A 177 5.39 -25.22 -16.07
C ALA A 177 3.87 -25.24 -16.29
N ARG A 178 3.10 -24.49 -15.48
CA ARG A 178 1.66 -24.30 -15.69
C ARG A 178 1.36 -23.40 -16.89
N LEU A 179 2.19 -22.38 -17.12
CA LEU A 179 2.06 -21.49 -18.27
C LEU A 179 2.24 -22.23 -19.59
N LYS A 180 3.17 -23.18 -19.66
CA LYS A 180 3.32 -24.09 -20.81
C LYS A 180 2.02 -24.86 -21.10
N LYS A 181 1.45 -25.52 -20.08
CA LYS A 181 0.19 -26.27 -20.22
C LYS A 181 -0.99 -25.38 -20.63
N TYR A 182 -1.02 -24.16 -20.11
CA TYR A 182 -2.01 -23.15 -20.49
C TYR A 182 -1.89 -22.81 -21.98
N ASN A 183 -0.67 -22.59 -22.48
CA ASN A 183 -0.42 -22.29 -23.89
C ASN A 183 -0.82 -23.46 -24.81
N GLU A 184 -0.42 -24.68 -24.47
CA GLU A 184 -0.81 -25.91 -25.20
C GLU A 184 -2.34 -26.08 -25.27
N THR A 185 -3.03 -25.75 -24.17
CA THR A 185 -4.51 -25.82 -24.11
C THR A 185 -5.14 -24.76 -25.01
N ILE A 186 -4.64 -23.51 -24.99
CA ILE A 186 -5.16 -22.46 -25.88
C ILE A 186 -4.94 -22.83 -27.35
N GLN A 187 -3.74 -23.26 -27.73
CA GLN A 187 -3.42 -23.62 -29.11
C GLN A 187 -4.32 -24.75 -29.64
N SER A 188 -4.63 -25.74 -28.79
CA SER A 188 -5.45 -26.90 -29.17
C SER A 188 -6.96 -26.65 -29.13
N THR A 189 -7.45 -25.68 -28.36
CA THR A 189 -8.90 -25.50 -28.11
C THR A 189 -9.48 -24.17 -28.54
N ALA A 190 -8.68 -23.12 -28.79
CA ALA A 190 -9.19 -21.78 -29.07
C ALA A 190 -10.15 -21.71 -30.28
N GLY A 191 -9.93 -22.54 -31.31
CA GLY A 191 -10.78 -22.60 -32.50
C GLY A 191 -12.14 -23.30 -32.30
N SER A 192 -12.32 -24.02 -31.20
CA SER A 192 -13.55 -24.81 -30.89
C SER A 192 -14.40 -24.22 -29.76
N VAL A 193 -13.99 -23.08 -29.19
CA VAL A 193 -14.75 -22.39 -28.13
C VAL A 193 -15.94 -21.64 -28.73
N SER A 194 -17.14 -22.07 -28.33
CA SER A 194 -18.40 -21.39 -28.60
C SER A 194 -18.77 -20.45 -27.43
N PHE A 195 -19.73 -19.57 -27.64
CA PHE A 195 -20.25 -18.72 -26.57
C PHE A 195 -20.84 -19.52 -25.39
N LYS A 196 -21.45 -20.68 -25.66
CA LYS A 196 -22.12 -21.50 -24.63
C LYS A 196 -21.14 -22.22 -23.68
N ASN A 197 -19.94 -22.58 -24.16
CA ASN A 197 -18.92 -23.27 -23.37
C ASN A 197 -17.74 -22.38 -22.98
N ALA A 198 -17.72 -21.11 -23.41
CA ALA A 198 -16.69 -20.14 -23.06
C ALA A 198 -16.46 -20.08 -21.53
N ALA A 199 -17.53 -20.00 -20.73
CA ALA A 199 -17.43 -19.94 -19.27
C ALA A 199 -16.65 -21.11 -18.66
N ALA A 200 -17.09 -22.33 -18.94
CA ALA A 200 -16.43 -23.53 -18.44
C ALA A 200 -14.98 -23.65 -18.97
N TRP A 201 -14.74 -23.23 -20.21
CA TRP A 201 -13.41 -23.24 -20.80
C TRP A 201 -12.44 -22.29 -20.10
N TYR A 202 -12.86 -21.04 -19.84
CA TYR A 202 -12.05 -20.05 -19.11
C TYR A 202 -11.79 -20.46 -17.67
N GLU A 203 -12.77 -21.04 -16.98
CA GLU A 203 -12.54 -21.62 -15.65
C GLU A 203 -11.51 -22.76 -15.72
N GLY A 204 -11.57 -23.60 -16.76
CA GLY A 204 -10.58 -24.64 -17.02
C GLY A 204 -9.17 -24.07 -17.17
N LEU A 205 -9.01 -23.02 -17.99
CA LEU A 205 -7.74 -22.31 -18.15
C LEU A 205 -7.24 -21.70 -16.83
N SER A 206 -8.13 -21.10 -16.04
CA SER A 206 -7.80 -20.55 -14.72
C SER A 206 -7.32 -21.65 -13.76
N ARG A 207 -7.93 -22.84 -13.79
CA ARG A 207 -7.49 -24.00 -12.99
C ARG A 207 -6.12 -24.52 -13.43
N ILE A 208 -5.83 -24.50 -14.74
CA ILE A 208 -4.52 -24.89 -15.28
C ILE A 208 -3.43 -23.94 -14.78
N LEU A 209 -3.63 -22.62 -14.93
CA LEU A 209 -2.70 -21.62 -14.41
C LEU A 209 -2.54 -21.71 -12.89
N GLY A 210 -3.63 -21.97 -12.16
CA GLY A 210 -3.65 -22.16 -10.72
C GLY A 210 -3.07 -20.97 -9.95
N ARG A 211 -2.34 -21.22 -8.87
CA ARG A 211 -1.72 -20.14 -8.09
C ARG A 211 -0.55 -19.52 -8.83
N GLN A 212 -0.57 -18.20 -8.89
CA GLN A 212 0.53 -17.38 -9.35
C GLN A 212 1.46 -17.10 -8.18
N ILE A 213 2.74 -16.96 -8.48
CA ILE A 213 3.83 -16.76 -7.52
C ILE A 213 4.04 -15.26 -7.35
N VAL A 214 4.07 -14.81 -6.09
CA VAL A 214 4.45 -13.45 -5.73
C VAL A 214 5.92 -13.43 -5.37
N THR A 215 6.68 -12.55 -6.01
CA THR A 215 8.12 -12.37 -5.75
C THR A 215 8.37 -10.91 -5.36
N VAL A 216 8.92 -10.69 -4.16
CA VAL A 216 9.33 -9.37 -3.66
C VAL A 216 10.86 -9.33 -3.59
N GLU A 217 11.46 -8.29 -4.16
CA GLU A 217 12.90 -8.09 -4.25
C GLU A 217 13.27 -6.67 -3.80
N GLY A 218 14.47 -6.51 -3.23
CA GLY A 218 15.01 -5.22 -2.81
C GLY A 218 14.58 -4.76 -1.41
N VAL A 219 13.59 -5.40 -0.79
CA VAL A 219 13.20 -5.21 0.61
C VAL A 219 12.89 -6.58 1.23
N PRO A 220 12.87 -6.72 2.57
CA PRO A 220 12.44 -7.97 3.20
C PRO A 220 11.03 -8.36 2.75
N GLY A 221 10.83 -9.62 2.35
CA GLY A 221 9.54 -10.11 1.85
C GLY A 221 8.44 -10.15 2.93
N ASP A 222 8.83 -10.18 4.20
CA ASP A 222 7.98 -10.05 5.39
C ASP A 222 7.85 -8.59 5.86
N SER A 223 8.25 -7.60 5.05
CA SER A 223 8.03 -6.19 5.35
C SER A 223 6.64 -5.71 4.92
N ARG A 224 6.16 -4.66 5.57
CA ARG A 224 4.95 -3.94 5.15
C ARG A 224 5.07 -3.41 3.72
N ILE A 225 6.26 -2.97 3.31
CA ILE A 225 6.56 -2.50 1.95
C ILE A 225 6.21 -3.60 0.94
N GLY A 226 6.74 -4.82 1.13
CA GLY A 226 6.43 -5.96 0.27
C GLY A 226 4.93 -6.23 0.16
N ASN A 227 4.21 -6.15 1.29
CA ASN A 227 2.76 -6.30 1.31
C ASN A 227 2.02 -5.21 0.54
N VAL A 228 2.45 -3.94 0.65
CA VAL A 228 1.82 -2.82 -0.10
C VAL A 228 2.02 -3.01 -1.60
N LEU A 229 3.23 -3.36 -2.03
CA LEU A 229 3.52 -3.57 -3.45
C LEU A 229 2.71 -4.73 -4.03
N ALA A 230 2.67 -5.87 -3.34
CA ALA A 230 1.90 -7.04 -3.76
C ALA A 230 0.39 -6.75 -3.77
N ALA A 231 -0.11 -6.08 -2.74
CA ALA A 231 -1.52 -5.73 -2.65
C ALA A 231 -1.95 -4.72 -3.73
N ALA A 232 -1.13 -3.72 -4.04
CA ALA A 232 -1.45 -2.75 -5.08
C ALA A 232 -1.48 -3.39 -6.48
N ASP A 233 -0.51 -4.25 -6.80
CA ASP A 233 -0.52 -5.00 -8.07
C ASP A 233 -1.71 -5.96 -8.13
N TYR A 234 -2.00 -6.68 -7.05
CA TYR A 234 -3.17 -7.57 -6.98
C TYR A 234 -4.48 -6.82 -7.19
N SER A 235 -4.69 -5.67 -6.51
CA SER A 235 -5.88 -4.83 -6.68
C SER A 235 -5.99 -4.31 -8.12
N MET A 236 -4.89 -3.80 -8.69
CA MET A 236 -4.86 -3.34 -10.08
C MET A 236 -5.30 -4.45 -11.06
N LYS A 237 -4.80 -5.68 -10.88
CA LYS A 237 -5.16 -6.82 -11.74
C LYS A 237 -6.63 -7.21 -11.61
N ARG A 238 -7.18 -7.19 -10.38
CA ARG A 238 -8.60 -7.41 -10.16
C ARG A 238 -9.46 -6.34 -10.82
N ILE A 239 -9.05 -5.08 -10.79
CA ILE A 239 -9.71 -3.97 -11.51
C ILE A 239 -9.62 -4.18 -13.03
N ALA A 240 -8.44 -4.54 -13.54
CA ALA A 240 -8.22 -4.81 -14.96
C ALA A 240 -9.12 -5.94 -15.47
N LEU A 241 -9.27 -7.02 -14.69
CA LEU A 241 -10.16 -8.13 -14.96
C LEU A 241 -11.64 -7.79 -14.71
N GLY A 242 -11.97 -6.68 -14.06
CA GLY A 242 -13.33 -6.32 -13.67
C GLY A 242 -13.91 -7.20 -12.56
N LEU A 243 -13.05 -7.83 -11.75
CA LEU A 243 -13.42 -8.59 -10.55
C LEU A 243 -13.70 -7.68 -9.35
N GLU A 244 -13.26 -6.41 -9.44
CA GLU A 244 -13.59 -5.38 -8.47
C GLU A 244 -13.69 -4.01 -9.18
N PRO A 245 -14.53 -3.09 -8.69
CA PRO A 245 -14.58 -1.73 -9.22
C PRO A 245 -13.35 -0.94 -8.78
N SER A 246 -12.88 -0.05 -9.67
CA SER A 246 -11.83 0.94 -9.36
C SER A 246 -12.28 2.00 -8.34
N GLY A 247 -13.59 2.27 -8.28
CA GLY A 247 -14.14 3.43 -7.56
C GLY A 247 -14.07 4.74 -8.35
N VAL A 248 -13.53 4.70 -9.58
CA VAL A 248 -13.41 5.84 -10.50
C VAL A 248 -14.09 5.49 -11.81
N LYS A 249 -15.05 6.31 -12.25
CA LYS A 249 -15.97 5.99 -13.36
C LYS A 249 -15.22 5.79 -14.70
N GLU A 250 -14.16 6.55 -14.90
CA GLU A 250 -13.35 6.62 -16.10
C GLU A 250 -12.45 5.38 -16.24
N ILE A 251 -12.05 4.79 -15.11
CA ILE A 251 -11.24 3.56 -15.08
C ILE A 251 -12.15 2.34 -15.26
N ARG A 252 -12.42 1.99 -16.52
CA ARG A 252 -13.14 0.76 -16.88
C ARG A 252 -12.22 -0.47 -16.90
N PRO A 253 -12.75 -1.69 -16.70
CA PRO A 253 -12.00 -2.93 -16.87
C PRO A 253 -11.38 -3.03 -18.26
N GLN A 254 -10.25 -3.71 -18.39
CA GLN A 254 -9.50 -3.77 -19.64
C GLN A 254 -10.33 -4.32 -20.82
N LEU A 255 -11.19 -5.32 -20.56
CA LEU A 255 -12.08 -5.89 -21.55
C LEU A 255 -12.99 -4.85 -22.24
N ALA A 256 -13.29 -3.73 -21.58
CA ALA A 256 -14.08 -2.65 -22.17
C ALA A 256 -13.35 -1.92 -23.31
N TYR A 257 -12.03 -2.05 -23.41
CA TYR A 257 -11.19 -1.47 -24.47
C TYR A 257 -10.82 -2.48 -25.56
N ALA A 258 -11.10 -3.77 -25.36
CA ALA A 258 -10.62 -4.87 -26.20
C ALA A 258 -11.53 -5.16 -27.43
N ALA A 259 -12.44 -4.26 -27.78
CA ALA A 259 -13.34 -4.47 -28.92
C ALA A 259 -12.53 -4.56 -30.22
N GLY A 260 -12.49 -5.76 -30.82
CA GLY A 260 -11.74 -6.04 -32.04
C GLY A 260 -10.35 -6.67 -31.81
N ASP A 261 -9.95 -6.93 -30.56
CA ASP A 261 -8.72 -7.68 -30.29
C ASP A 261 -8.87 -9.16 -30.72
N THR A 262 -8.10 -9.61 -31.71
CA THR A 262 -8.03 -11.02 -32.13
C THR A 262 -6.72 -11.69 -31.68
N GLY A 263 -6.76 -12.93 -31.19
CA GLY A 263 -5.57 -13.71 -30.80
C GLY A 263 -5.31 -13.73 -29.30
N ALA A 264 -4.53 -14.71 -28.84
CA ALA A 264 -4.23 -14.94 -27.43
C ALA A 264 -2.85 -14.34 -27.08
N THR A 265 -2.81 -13.08 -26.66
CA THR A 265 -1.60 -12.46 -26.07
C THR A 265 -1.79 -12.23 -24.58
N MET A 266 -0.71 -12.34 -23.81
CA MET A 266 -0.74 -11.96 -22.40
C MET A 266 -0.51 -10.45 -22.29
N LYS A 267 -1.19 -9.83 -21.32
CA LYS A 267 -1.03 -8.41 -21.04
C LYS A 267 -0.30 -8.26 -19.71
N ARG A 268 0.84 -7.58 -19.76
CA ARG A 268 1.65 -7.27 -18.59
C ARG A 268 1.47 -5.81 -18.22
N TRP A 269 0.99 -5.55 -17.00
CA TRP A 269 0.94 -4.19 -16.43
C TRP A 269 1.83 -4.07 -15.22
N TRP A 270 2.52 -2.96 -15.07
CA TRP A 270 3.27 -2.72 -13.85
C TRP A 270 3.35 -1.25 -13.47
N PHE A 271 3.40 -1.01 -12.18
CA PHE A 271 3.59 0.34 -11.64
C PHE A 271 5.06 0.76 -11.78
N ALA A 272 5.27 2.01 -12.20
CA ALA A 272 6.58 2.62 -12.37
C ALA A 272 6.56 4.10 -11.98
N PRO A 273 7.73 4.73 -11.72
CA PRO A 273 7.77 6.12 -11.32
C PRO A 273 7.29 7.06 -12.45
N LEU A 274 6.56 8.11 -12.08
CA LEU A 274 6.15 9.23 -12.93
C LEU A 274 6.37 10.54 -12.18
N TYR A 275 7.62 10.99 -12.19
CA TYR A 275 8.03 12.27 -11.63
C TYR A 275 8.33 13.23 -12.78
N GLU A 276 8.08 14.51 -12.55
CA GLU A 276 8.81 15.55 -13.26
C GLU A 276 10.27 15.56 -12.78
N ASP A 277 11.14 16.25 -13.51
CA ASP A 277 12.54 16.39 -13.10
C ASP A 277 12.63 17.01 -11.70
N VAL A 278 13.56 16.51 -10.88
CA VAL A 278 13.73 16.97 -9.50
C VAL A 278 14.26 18.40 -9.54
N ALA A 279 13.50 19.34 -9.00
CA ALA A 279 13.95 20.73 -8.97
C ALA A 279 14.93 20.93 -7.81
N VAL A 280 16.11 21.47 -8.09
CA VAL A 280 17.20 21.62 -7.10
C VAL A 280 17.66 23.07 -7.01
N SER A 281 17.86 23.57 -5.80
CA SER A 281 18.43 24.90 -5.58
C SER A 281 19.94 24.93 -5.90
N PRO A 282 20.52 26.09 -6.29
CA PRO A 282 21.94 26.19 -6.64
C PRO A 282 22.90 25.71 -5.54
N ASP A 283 22.53 25.92 -4.28
CA ASP A 283 23.28 25.51 -3.09
C ASP A 283 22.96 24.08 -2.63
N ARG A 284 22.09 23.35 -3.34
CA ARG A 284 21.64 21.97 -3.01
C ARG A 284 21.11 21.84 -1.57
N THR A 285 20.38 22.85 -1.12
CA THR A 285 19.68 22.87 0.17
C THR A 285 18.18 22.68 0.03
N LEU A 286 17.62 22.78 -1.18
CA LEU A 286 16.21 22.52 -1.46
C LEU A 286 16.09 21.60 -2.67
N PHE A 287 15.38 20.49 -2.47
CA PHE A 287 15.00 19.54 -3.51
C PHE A 287 13.47 19.46 -3.55
N GLN A 288 12.86 19.58 -4.72
CA GLN A 288 11.40 19.53 -4.89
C GLN A 288 11.00 18.40 -5.84
N PHE A 289 9.99 17.65 -5.44
CA PHE A 289 9.39 16.58 -6.22
C PHE A 289 8.06 17.07 -6.82
N SER A 290 7.89 16.93 -8.13
CA SER A 290 6.67 17.36 -8.86
C SER A 290 6.09 16.23 -9.73
N GLY A 291 4.80 16.34 -10.07
CA GLY A 291 4.04 15.32 -10.79
C GLY A 291 3.35 14.26 -9.93
N GLN A 292 2.75 13.26 -10.57
CA GLN A 292 1.83 12.28 -9.97
C GLN A 292 2.51 11.16 -9.16
N ARG A 293 3.83 11.00 -9.30
CA ARG A 293 4.68 9.97 -8.67
C ARG A 293 4.60 8.58 -9.29
N VAL A 294 3.41 8.13 -9.68
CA VAL A 294 3.19 6.75 -10.16
C VAL A 294 2.44 6.74 -11.49
N LYS A 295 2.88 5.88 -12.41
CA LYS A 295 2.14 5.49 -13.62
C LYS A 295 2.00 3.98 -13.72
N LEU A 296 1.02 3.56 -14.51
CA LEU A 296 0.91 2.17 -14.96
C LEU A 296 1.51 2.07 -16.37
N LEU A 297 2.46 1.15 -16.55
CA LEU A 297 3.00 0.77 -17.85
C LEU A 297 2.33 -0.51 -18.32
N ALA A 298 2.34 -0.73 -19.64
CA ALA A 298 1.75 -1.89 -20.28
C ALA A 298 2.69 -2.48 -21.34
N GLN A 299 2.68 -3.80 -21.47
CA GLN A 299 3.40 -4.55 -22.48
C GLN A 299 2.58 -5.78 -22.90
N GLU A 300 2.57 -6.11 -24.18
CA GLU A 300 2.11 -7.42 -24.64
C GLU A 300 3.25 -8.41 -24.60
N GLU A 301 2.96 -9.61 -24.09
CA GLU A 301 3.90 -10.72 -24.04
C GLU A 301 3.34 -11.90 -24.84
N LEU A 302 4.21 -12.54 -25.60
CA LEU A 302 3.98 -13.81 -26.28
C LEU A 302 4.49 -14.94 -25.39
N ILE A 303 3.78 -16.08 -25.40
CA ILE A 303 4.22 -17.30 -24.72
C ILE A 303 4.84 -18.21 -25.77
N LEU A 304 6.13 -18.52 -25.61
CA LEU A 304 6.84 -19.49 -26.44
C LEU A 304 6.42 -20.93 -26.08
N ASP A 305 6.73 -21.88 -26.95
CA ASP A 305 6.43 -23.32 -26.71
C ASP A 305 7.15 -23.87 -25.46
N SER A 306 8.23 -23.21 -25.04
CA SER A 306 8.95 -23.51 -23.78
C SER A 306 8.18 -23.09 -22.52
N GLY A 307 7.11 -22.30 -22.66
CA GLY A 307 6.44 -21.61 -21.55
C GLY A 307 7.12 -20.30 -21.13
N GLN A 308 8.20 -19.90 -21.80
CA GLN A 308 8.84 -18.61 -21.57
C GLN A 308 8.00 -17.46 -22.16
N ARG A 309 7.96 -16.33 -21.47
CA ARG A 309 7.35 -15.10 -21.97
C ARG A 309 8.40 -14.22 -22.64
N VAL A 310 8.05 -13.65 -23.79
CA VAL A 310 8.87 -12.67 -24.50
C VAL A 310 8.03 -11.45 -24.83
N ASP A 311 8.64 -10.27 -24.76
CA ASP A 311 7.96 -9.02 -25.13
C ASP A 311 7.60 -9.06 -26.61
N SER A 312 6.35 -8.69 -26.91
CA SER A 312 5.88 -8.44 -28.27
C SER A 312 6.47 -7.14 -28.80
N ASP A 313 6.85 -7.12 -30.07
CA ASP A 313 7.30 -5.91 -30.78
C ASP A 313 6.23 -4.81 -30.86
N ARG A 314 4.96 -5.16 -30.58
CA ARG A 314 3.83 -4.23 -30.65
C ARG A 314 2.88 -4.43 -29.48
N ASN A 315 2.41 -3.31 -28.92
CA ASN A 315 1.29 -3.26 -27.99
C ASN A 315 0.00 -2.92 -28.74
N ARG A 316 -1.13 -3.54 -28.38
CA ARG A 316 -2.44 -3.12 -28.90
C ARG A 316 -2.89 -1.83 -28.22
N PRO A 317 -3.67 -0.99 -28.92
CA PRO A 317 -4.27 0.21 -28.33
C PRO A 317 -5.10 -0.08 -27.07
N SER A 318 -5.72 -1.27 -26.97
CA SER A 318 -6.52 -1.68 -25.82
C SER A 318 -5.69 -1.95 -24.56
N THR A 319 -4.46 -2.48 -24.72
CA THR A 319 -3.50 -2.78 -23.65
C THR A 319 -2.97 -1.49 -23.05
N GLU A 320 -2.66 -0.52 -23.92
CA GLU A 320 -2.23 0.82 -23.52
C GLU A 320 -3.39 1.68 -22.99
N ALA A 321 -4.62 1.51 -23.49
CA ALA A 321 -5.77 2.28 -23.06
C ALA A 321 -6.06 2.12 -21.56
N PHE A 322 -6.01 0.88 -21.05
CA PHE A 322 -6.19 0.64 -19.61
C PHE A 322 -5.10 1.35 -18.80
N ALA A 323 -3.83 1.19 -19.16
CA ALA A 323 -2.72 1.82 -18.48
C ALA A 323 -2.75 3.35 -18.54
N ARG A 324 -3.14 3.92 -19.68
CA ARG A 324 -3.33 5.36 -19.85
C ARG A 324 -4.44 5.89 -18.95
N GLN A 325 -5.60 5.23 -18.92
CA GLN A 325 -6.72 5.65 -18.07
C GLN A 325 -6.39 5.51 -16.58
N PHE A 326 -5.75 4.41 -16.19
CA PHE A 326 -5.30 4.19 -14.83
C PHE A 326 -4.28 5.25 -14.39
N THR A 327 -3.37 5.63 -15.28
CA THR A 327 -2.39 6.70 -15.02
C THR A 327 -3.06 8.06 -14.97
N THR A 328 -3.93 8.40 -15.92
CA THR A 328 -4.57 9.73 -16.00
C THR A 328 -5.40 10.02 -14.75
N HIS A 329 -6.10 9.02 -14.22
CA HIS A 329 -7.01 9.16 -13.08
C HIS A 329 -6.41 8.59 -11.78
N PHE A 330 -5.08 8.49 -11.68
CA PHE A 330 -4.44 7.89 -10.51
C PHE A 330 -4.70 8.71 -9.24
N GLU A 331 -4.76 10.03 -9.32
CA GLU A 331 -5.09 10.89 -8.16
C GLU A 331 -6.47 10.56 -7.59
N GLU A 332 -7.49 10.48 -8.44
CA GLU A 332 -8.85 10.06 -8.06
C GLU A 332 -8.85 8.64 -7.47
N LEU A 333 -8.06 7.74 -8.05
CA LEU A 333 -7.90 6.38 -7.56
C LEU A 333 -7.29 6.33 -6.15
N THR A 334 -6.34 7.21 -5.84
CA THR A 334 -5.75 7.29 -4.50
C THR A 334 -6.75 7.76 -3.44
N ALA A 335 -7.73 8.57 -3.83
CA ALA A 335 -8.83 8.98 -2.96
C ALA A 335 -9.87 7.87 -2.79
N ALA A 336 -10.20 7.16 -3.88
CA ALA A 336 -11.17 6.08 -3.85
C ALA A 336 -10.66 4.81 -3.13
N ARG A 337 -9.35 4.54 -3.20
CA ARG A 337 -8.75 3.29 -2.74
C ARG A 337 -7.41 3.55 -2.03
N PRO A 338 -7.37 3.47 -0.68
CA PRO A 338 -6.18 3.81 0.11
C PRO A 338 -4.91 3.04 -0.27
N ILE A 339 -5.03 1.82 -0.81
CA ILE A 339 -3.87 1.02 -1.23
C ILE A 339 -3.02 1.71 -2.30
N PHE A 340 -3.62 2.50 -3.20
CA PHE A 340 -2.87 3.22 -4.24
C PHE A 340 -2.26 4.52 -3.70
N ALA A 341 -2.87 5.14 -2.68
CA ALA A 341 -2.21 6.20 -1.92
C ALA A 341 -0.97 5.66 -1.18
N ASP A 342 -1.11 4.49 -0.56
CA ASP A 342 -0.01 3.83 0.14
C ASP A 342 1.11 3.39 -0.81
N LEU A 343 0.75 2.88 -2.00
CA LEU A 343 1.71 2.62 -3.06
C LEU A 343 2.51 3.88 -3.42
N ARG A 344 1.84 5.02 -3.62
CA ARG A 344 2.53 6.30 -3.89
C ARG A 344 3.48 6.68 -2.74
N ASN A 345 3.08 6.47 -1.49
CA ASN A 345 3.95 6.71 -0.34
C ASN A 345 5.25 5.90 -0.44
N GLN A 346 5.18 4.64 -0.87
CA GLN A 346 6.38 3.81 -1.07
C GLN A 346 7.31 4.38 -2.16
N PHE A 347 6.74 4.94 -3.23
CA PHE A 347 7.53 5.58 -4.28
C PHE A 347 8.25 6.83 -3.77
N ASP A 348 7.53 7.72 -3.07
CA ASP A 348 8.11 8.94 -2.51
C ASP A 348 9.16 8.67 -1.44
N LEU A 349 8.91 7.70 -0.55
CA LEU A 349 9.89 7.30 0.46
C LEU A 349 11.17 6.77 -0.19
N ALA A 350 11.06 5.93 -1.22
CA ALA A 350 12.24 5.38 -1.88
C ALA A 350 13.04 6.44 -2.64
N VAL A 351 12.37 7.38 -3.31
CA VAL A 351 13.00 8.55 -3.97
C VAL A 351 13.69 9.44 -2.94
N THR A 352 12.99 9.77 -1.85
CA THR A 352 13.52 10.58 -0.75
C THR A 352 14.74 9.93 -0.13
N VAL A 353 14.66 8.65 0.26
CA VAL A 353 15.78 7.91 0.85
C VAL A 353 16.97 7.85 -0.11
N SER A 354 16.72 7.59 -1.39
CA SER A 354 17.80 7.51 -2.38
C SER A 354 18.48 8.86 -2.59
N LEU A 355 17.72 9.96 -2.54
CA LEU A 355 18.26 11.32 -2.52
C LEU A 355 19.12 11.55 -1.27
N LEU A 356 18.61 11.23 -0.07
CA LEU A 356 19.34 11.40 1.20
C LEU A 356 20.69 10.68 1.19
N VAL A 357 20.73 9.45 0.65
CA VAL A 357 21.96 8.65 0.53
C VAL A 357 22.89 9.21 -0.55
N ARG A 358 22.39 9.50 -1.75
CA ARG A 358 23.21 10.00 -2.87
C ARG A 358 23.90 11.31 -2.54
N GLU A 359 23.17 12.24 -1.92
CA GLU A 359 23.68 13.56 -1.54
C GLU A 359 24.41 13.56 -0.18
N ARG A 360 24.49 12.41 0.49
CA ARG A 360 25.06 12.23 1.83
C ARG A 360 24.48 13.23 2.85
N LEU A 361 23.19 13.55 2.73
CA LEU A 361 22.57 14.63 3.53
C LEU A 361 22.61 14.31 5.02
N LEU A 362 22.28 13.07 5.38
CA LEU A 362 22.29 12.63 6.78
C LEU A 362 23.69 12.77 7.40
N GLU A 363 24.74 12.43 6.66
CA GLU A 363 26.14 12.55 7.14
C GLU A 363 26.57 14.00 7.27
N ARG A 364 26.23 14.85 6.29
CA ARG A 364 26.49 16.30 6.34
C ARG A 364 25.89 16.96 7.59
N MET A 365 24.75 16.46 8.04
CA MET A 365 24.03 16.96 9.21
C MET A 365 24.31 16.15 10.49
N ASP A 366 25.17 15.14 10.43
CA ASP A 366 25.52 14.25 11.57
C ASP A 366 24.29 13.53 12.17
N LEU A 367 23.36 13.15 11.31
CA LEU A 367 22.13 12.45 11.66
C LEU A 367 22.26 10.95 11.46
N GLU A 368 22.56 10.24 12.54
CA GLU A 368 22.64 8.78 12.55
C GLU A 368 21.31 8.13 12.95
N PHE A 369 20.49 7.77 11.96
CA PHE A 369 19.31 6.93 12.16
C PHE A 369 19.72 5.49 12.49
N ARG A 370 19.81 5.20 13.80
CA ARG A 370 20.10 3.89 14.40
C ARG A 370 19.16 3.63 15.60
N PRO A 371 17.85 3.49 15.37
CA PRO A 371 16.91 3.07 16.42
C PRO A 371 17.30 1.69 16.98
N SER A 372 16.93 1.42 18.22
CA SER A 372 17.12 0.09 18.81
C SER A 372 16.30 -0.97 18.06
N PRO A 373 16.71 -2.26 18.07
CA PRO A 373 15.94 -3.33 17.44
C PRO A 373 14.48 -3.39 17.95
N ALA A 374 14.25 -3.13 19.23
CA ALA A 374 12.91 -3.12 19.80
C ALA A 374 12.05 -1.96 19.26
N VAL A 375 12.64 -0.76 19.06
CA VAL A 375 11.94 0.36 18.40
C VAL A 375 11.66 0.03 16.93
N MET A 376 12.60 -0.62 16.24
CA MET A 376 12.39 -1.08 14.87
C MET A 376 11.26 -2.10 14.75
N ASP A 377 11.20 -3.09 15.64
CA ASP A 377 10.14 -4.10 15.66
C ASP A 377 8.77 -3.48 15.93
N THR A 378 8.70 -2.44 16.76
CA THR A 378 7.46 -1.68 17.01
C THR A 378 7.02 -0.85 15.81
N LEU A 379 7.95 -0.20 15.10
CA LEU A 379 7.63 0.68 13.96
C LEU A 379 7.42 -0.07 12.65
N SER A 380 8.14 -1.18 12.46
CA SER A 380 8.08 -2.04 11.27
C SER A 380 7.98 -3.51 11.67
N PRO A 381 6.85 -3.93 12.27
CA PRO A 381 6.68 -5.33 12.66
C PRO A 381 6.69 -6.22 11.43
N LYS A 382 7.27 -7.42 11.58
CA LYS A 382 7.20 -8.45 10.54
C LYS A 382 5.75 -8.78 10.19
N CYS A 383 5.50 -8.88 8.90
CA CYS A 383 4.22 -9.19 8.32
C CYS A 383 4.23 -10.58 7.71
N GLN A 384 3.05 -11.13 7.48
CA GLN A 384 2.91 -12.35 6.70
C GLN A 384 3.44 -12.11 5.27
N THR A 385 4.35 -12.94 4.79
CA THR A 385 4.95 -12.82 3.46
C THR A 385 3.91 -13.10 2.37
N PRO A 386 3.76 -12.23 1.36
CA PRO A 386 2.91 -12.47 0.20
C PRO A 386 3.63 -13.46 -0.73
N ARG A 387 3.07 -14.65 -0.87
CA ARG A 387 3.67 -15.75 -1.65
C ARG A 387 2.85 -16.11 -2.88
N PHE A 388 1.52 -16.01 -2.80
CA PHE A 388 0.66 -16.54 -3.85
C PHE A 388 -0.56 -15.65 -4.12
N VAL A 389 -1.05 -15.72 -5.35
CA VAL A 389 -2.35 -15.20 -5.76
C VAL A 389 -3.11 -16.31 -6.49
N ASP A 390 -4.37 -16.52 -6.15
CA ASP A 390 -5.22 -17.42 -6.93
C ASP A 390 -5.52 -16.80 -8.31
N SER A 391 -5.36 -17.58 -9.39
CA SER A 391 -5.75 -17.12 -10.72
C SER A 391 -7.25 -16.86 -10.77
N GLY A 392 -7.61 -15.64 -11.16
CA GLY A 392 -8.98 -15.25 -11.46
C GLY A 392 -9.16 -15.08 -12.96
N ALA A 393 -10.35 -15.43 -13.45
CA ALA A 393 -10.80 -15.15 -14.80
C ALA A 393 -12.13 -14.40 -14.74
N ASN A 394 -12.35 -13.49 -15.69
CA ASN A 394 -13.64 -12.85 -15.90
C ASN A 394 -13.99 -12.86 -17.38
N ILE A 395 -15.28 -12.96 -17.68
CA ILE A 395 -15.78 -13.09 -19.05
C ILE A 395 -16.83 -12.02 -19.26
N ARG A 396 -16.55 -11.12 -20.20
CA ARG A 396 -17.51 -10.11 -20.63
C ARG A 396 -17.86 -10.32 -22.09
N ARG A 397 -19.14 -10.20 -22.42
CA ARG A 397 -19.63 -10.21 -23.81
C ARG A 397 -19.20 -8.92 -24.50
N VAL A 398 -18.02 -8.96 -25.11
CA VAL A 398 -17.58 -8.03 -26.15
C VAL A 398 -17.42 -8.89 -27.40
N ASN A 399 -17.94 -8.45 -28.55
CA ASN A 399 -18.09 -9.27 -29.77
C ASN A 399 -16.91 -10.22 -30.03
N ARG A 400 -17.23 -11.51 -30.27
CA ARG A 400 -16.34 -12.66 -30.56
C ARG A 400 -14.94 -12.58 -29.93
N THR A 401 -14.77 -13.37 -28.87
CA THR A 401 -13.49 -13.88 -28.31
C THR A 401 -12.52 -12.85 -27.75
N THR A 402 -12.46 -12.69 -26.43
CA THR A 402 -11.28 -12.09 -25.77
C THR A 402 -10.89 -12.89 -24.53
N ILE A 403 -9.68 -13.44 -24.56
CA ILE A 403 -8.96 -14.07 -23.46
C ILE A 403 -8.06 -13.00 -22.85
N VAL A 404 -8.04 -12.84 -21.52
CA VAL A 404 -7.09 -11.92 -20.87
C VAL A 404 -6.32 -12.69 -19.80
N GLY A 405 -5.10 -13.12 -20.16
CA GLY A 405 -4.10 -13.51 -19.18
C GLY A 405 -3.41 -12.25 -18.65
N VAL A 406 -3.62 -11.94 -17.37
CA VAL A 406 -3.07 -10.72 -16.75
C VAL A 406 -1.83 -11.07 -15.93
N VAL A 407 -0.71 -10.49 -16.33
CA VAL A 407 0.60 -10.58 -15.67
C VAL A 407 1.00 -9.18 -15.22
N GLY A 408 1.90 -9.04 -14.24
CA GLY A 408 2.27 -7.70 -13.79
C GLY A 408 3.07 -7.61 -12.50
N GLY A 409 3.36 -6.38 -12.09
CA GLY A 409 4.10 -6.12 -10.86
C GLY A 409 4.22 -4.64 -10.49
N VAL A 410 5.17 -4.35 -9.61
CA VAL A 410 5.62 -3.00 -9.27
C VAL A 410 7.13 -2.96 -9.46
N VAL A 411 7.64 -1.92 -10.11
CA VAL A 411 9.07 -1.65 -10.21
C VAL A 411 9.34 -0.24 -9.72
N LEU A 412 10.20 -0.14 -8.72
CA LEU A 412 10.65 1.10 -8.11
C LEU A 412 12.15 1.19 -8.26
N THR A 413 12.61 2.10 -9.12
CA THR A 413 14.03 2.39 -9.33
C THR A 413 14.25 3.89 -9.12
N PRO A 414 14.46 4.32 -7.86
CA PRO A 414 14.62 5.73 -7.49
C PRO A 414 15.79 6.43 -8.18
N SER A 415 16.89 5.71 -8.44
CA SER A 415 18.10 6.27 -9.06
C SER A 415 17.81 6.92 -10.43
N ALA A 416 16.88 6.35 -11.20
CA ALA A 416 16.45 6.90 -12.48
C ALA A 416 15.66 8.20 -12.34
N VAL A 417 14.96 8.39 -11.22
CA VAL A 417 14.21 9.63 -10.93
C VAL A 417 15.17 10.74 -10.53
N ILE A 418 16.01 10.47 -9.53
CA ILE A 418 16.91 11.50 -8.98
C ILE A 418 18.01 11.89 -9.99
N ALA A 419 18.32 11.05 -10.98
CA ALA A 419 19.28 11.38 -12.03
C ALA A 419 18.86 12.54 -12.94
N ASN A 420 17.56 12.85 -13.02
CA ASN A 420 17.05 13.98 -13.81
C ASN A 420 16.77 15.17 -12.89
N GLU A 421 17.59 16.21 -12.98
CA GLU A 421 17.50 17.42 -12.17
C GLU A 421 17.31 18.66 -13.05
N VAL A 422 16.53 19.62 -12.54
CA VAL A 422 16.36 20.95 -13.15
C VAL A 422 16.60 22.04 -12.10
N PRO A 423 17.13 23.22 -12.46
CA PRO A 423 17.24 24.33 -11.51
C PRO A 423 15.86 24.84 -11.12
N ILE A 424 15.69 25.21 -9.84
CA ILE A 424 14.48 25.90 -9.37
C ILE A 424 14.40 27.27 -10.08
N ARG A 425 13.35 27.48 -10.88
CA ARG A 425 13.20 28.66 -11.76
C ARG A 425 12.90 29.95 -11.01
N GLU A 426 12.17 29.86 -9.89
CA GLU A 426 11.97 30.96 -8.93
C GLU A 426 11.79 30.33 -7.54
N PRO A 427 12.55 30.74 -6.50
CA PRO A 427 12.19 30.40 -5.15
C PRO A 427 10.89 31.15 -4.85
N GLY A 428 9.75 30.48 -5.05
CA GLY A 428 8.47 30.98 -4.55
C GLY A 428 8.60 31.36 -3.06
N ARG A 429 7.69 32.19 -2.54
CA ARG A 429 7.70 32.59 -1.12
C ARG A 429 8.04 31.38 -0.24
N VAL A 430 9.20 31.43 0.40
CA VAL A 430 9.65 30.38 1.31
C VAL A 430 8.75 30.49 2.52
N ALA A 431 7.83 29.54 2.69
CA ALA A 431 7.06 29.43 3.92
C ALA A 431 8.03 29.39 5.11
N ASP A 432 7.66 29.99 6.24
CA ASP A 432 8.50 29.90 7.43
C ASP A 432 8.58 28.43 7.86
N ARG A 433 9.79 27.88 7.76
CA ARG A 433 10.11 26.48 8.05
C ARG A 433 10.67 26.32 9.44
N ARG A 434 10.85 27.41 10.21
CA ARG A 434 11.40 27.34 11.56
C ARG A 434 10.44 26.55 12.45
N ALA A 435 11.01 25.67 13.27
CA ALA A 435 10.22 24.98 14.29
C ALA A 435 9.65 26.03 15.27
N PRO A 436 8.36 25.93 15.65
CA PRO A 436 7.79 26.82 16.65
C PRO A 436 8.56 26.78 17.97
N ASP A 437 8.71 27.93 18.63
CA ASP A 437 9.44 28.03 19.92
C ASP A 437 8.75 27.22 21.03
N ASP A 438 7.44 26.97 20.92
CA ASP A 438 6.63 26.19 21.87
C ASP A 438 6.52 24.70 21.52
N LEU A 439 7.27 24.22 20.52
CA LEU A 439 7.18 22.83 20.05
C LEU A 439 7.72 21.85 21.12
N ALA A 440 6.83 21.03 21.69
CA ALA A 440 7.17 20.11 22.77
C ALA A 440 8.30 19.14 22.36
N GLY A 441 9.15 18.73 23.31
CA GLY A 441 10.30 17.85 23.02
C GLY A 441 9.93 16.50 22.38
N SER A 442 8.70 16.03 22.58
CA SER A 442 8.16 14.81 21.96
C SER A 442 7.57 15.03 20.55
N GLN A 443 7.50 16.28 20.08
CA GLN A 443 7.02 16.62 18.75
C GLN A 443 8.19 16.83 17.80
N PHE A 444 8.02 16.34 16.57
CA PHE A 444 9.00 16.47 15.49
C PHE A 444 8.36 16.93 14.18
N ALA A 445 7.05 17.17 14.17
CA ALA A 445 6.28 17.65 13.03
C ALA A 445 5.39 18.83 13.42
N TRP A 446 5.20 19.77 12.49
CA TRP A 446 4.32 20.93 12.68
C TRP A 446 3.71 21.39 11.35
N PRO A 447 2.51 22.00 11.37
CA PRO A 447 1.94 22.59 10.17
C PRO A 447 2.75 23.81 9.74
N LEU A 448 3.01 23.95 8.44
CA LEU A 448 3.56 25.16 7.86
C LEU A 448 2.45 26.19 7.73
N GLN A 449 2.66 27.36 8.34
CA GLN A 449 1.82 28.51 8.07
C GLN A 449 2.20 29.05 6.69
N VAL A 450 1.25 28.97 5.75
CA VAL A 450 1.39 29.69 4.48
C VAL A 450 1.14 31.16 4.79
N PRO A 451 2.08 32.07 4.51
CA PRO A 451 1.94 33.49 4.82
C PRO A 451 0.82 34.18 4.03
#